data_AF-A0ABD2IV93-F1
#
_entry.id   AF-A0ABD2IV93-F1
#
_cell.length_a   1.000
_cell.length_b   1.000
_cell.length_c   1.000
_cell.angle_alpha   90.00
_cell.angle_beta   90.00
_cell.angle_gamma   90.00
#
_symmetry.space_group_name_H-M   'P 1'
#
loop_
_entity.id
_entity.type
_entity.pdbx_description
1 polymer ?
#
loop_
_entity_poly.entity_id
_entity_poly.type
_entity_poly.pdbx_seq_one_letter_code
_entity_poly.pdbx_strand_id
1 'polypeptide(L)'
;MADEQEETPVAPPQPVLHTENVSSFLDLQTEFIKRRDAAIAGKSQSFATEPTHRRTPRNNILAISKEEKKAKSEVSTLRAQRIRQNEEAIRKEEQQRAKQHQILQQKAAIYERMAKGERLVYDDGKEAEFLVDFHTKKKELEEEARNKPSTSSETNGESRGEGAMFTLESPLVVHYDYSEDKGRVFGASHVPLPTMDEEAREQKIKELIAMTEETHRKRAERKRQRNEEEAEERRRLNRVRARMGLEPIPSSEDEEEEEQKGAAETTESDVSAIPLPPSSPEAKTTKEPEQKKQRFGVREWDRGKIGCMRWAEEQRDEREDEFAPPSFYYGEENDGRGKKKRKN
;
A
#
# COMPACT_ATOMS: atom_id res chain seq x y z
N MET A 1 34.63 48.13 -62.54
CA MET A 1 33.40 47.59 -63.17
C MET A 1 33.81 46.66 -64.29
N ALA A 2 33.79 45.36 -64.02
CA ALA A 2 33.58 44.27 -64.97
C ALA A 2 33.77 42.95 -64.20
N ASP A 3 32.62 42.40 -63.84
CA ASP A 3 32.26 41.08 -63.32
C ASP A 3 33.32 39.97 -63.27
N GLU A 4 33.57 39.49 -62.04
CA GLU A 4 34.01 38.13 -61.76
C GLU A 4 32.75 37.24 -61.68
N GLN A 5 32.61 36.29 -62.61
CA GLN A 5 31.61 35.22 -62.49
C GLN A 5 32.31 33.94 -62.03
N GLU A 6 31.79 33.39 -60.94
CA GLU A 6 32.20 32.16 -60.27
C GLU A 6 31.97 30.93 -61.17
N GLU A 7 33.02 30.11 -61.36
CA GLU A 7 32.89 28.76 -61.92
C GLU A 7 32.33 27.79 -60.87
N THR A 8 31.18 27.19 -61.15
CA THR A 8 30.66 26.04 -60.39
C THR A 8 31.45 24.76 -60.73
N PRO A 9 31.82 23.90 -59.75
CA PRO A 9 32.56 22.67 -60.06
C PRO A 9 31.64 21.58 -60.64
N VAL A 10 31.99 21.12 -61.84
CA VAL A 10 31.42 19.96 -62.53
C VAL A 10 31.74 18.68 -61.77
N ALA A 11 30.72 17.89 -61.41
CA ALA A 11 30.88 16.59 -60.75
C ALA A 11 31.56 15.57 -61.69
N PRO A 12 32.51 14.75 -61.20
CA PRO A 12 33.20 13.77 -62.04
C PRO A 12 32.27 12.60 -62.42
N PRO A 13 32.38 12.06 -63.66
CA PRO A 13 31.54 10.95 -64.11
C PRO A 13 31.86 9.66 -63.36
N GLN A 14 30.83 8.91 -62.99
CA GLN A 14 30.99 7.62 -62.31
C GLN A 14 31.55 6.55 -63.26
N PRO A 15 32.46 5.68 -62.79
CA PRO A 15 33.05 4.65 -63.62
C PRO A 15 32.04 3.53 -63.91
N VAL A 16 31.67 3.38 -65.18
CA VAL A 16 30.84 2.26 -65.65
C VAL A 16 31.75 1.09 -65.99
N LEU A 17 31.78 0.07 -65.13
CA LEU A 17 32.56 -1.15 -65.36
C LEU A 17 31.84 -2.05 -66.35
N HIS A 18 32.47 -2.30 -67.50
CA HIS A 18 32.01 -3.27 -68.50
C HIS A 18 32.76 -4.59 -68.28
N THR A 19 32.01 -5.68 -68.08
CA THR A 19 32.57 -7.04 -68.00
C THR A 19 32.20 -7.79 -69.28
N GLU A 20 33.20 -8.21 -70.07
CA GLU A 20 32.97 -8.88 -71.35
C GLU A 20 32.47 -10.33 -71.20
N ASN A 21 32.54 -10.91 -69.99
CA ASN A 21 32.17 -12.30 -69.74
C ASN A 21 31.03 -12.38 -68.71
N VAL A 22 29.81 -12.58 -69.21
CA VAL A 22 28.58 -12.77 -68.41
C VAL A 22 28.71 -13.96 -67.44
N SER A 23 29.54 -14.96 -67.79
CA SER A 23 29.85 -16.11 -66.94
C SER A 23 30.59 -15.74 -65.64
N SER A 24 31.44 -14.71 -65.67
CA SER A 24 32.17 -14.22 -64.48
C SER A 24 31.24 -13.54 -63.48
N PHE A 25 30.24 -12.79 -63.97
CA PHE A 25 29.24 -12.17 -63.10
C PHE A 25 28.36 -13.21 -62.40
N LEU A 26 27.97 -14.26 -63.12
CA LEU A 26 27.16 -15.35 -62.59
C LEU A 26 27.94 -16.14 -61.53
N ASP A 27 29.22 -16.43 -61.77
CA ASP A 27 30.10 -17.06 -60.78
C ASP A 27 30.25 -16.17 -59.53
N LEU A 28 30.45 -14.86 -59.70
CA LEU A 28 30.55 -13.92 -58.58
C LEU A 28 29.25 -13.84 -57.78
N GLN A 29 28.10 -13.88 -58.46
CA GLN A 29 26.79 -13.90 -57.83
C GLN A 29 26.57 -15.22 -57.06
N THR A 30 27.00 -16.35 -57.62
CA THR A 30 26.92 -17.63 -56.91
C THR A 30 27.84 -17.67 -55.70
N GLU A 31 29.07 -17.15 -55.80
CA GLU A 31 30.00 -17.01 -54.68
C GLU A 31 29.46 -16.07 -53.60
N PHE A 32 28.80 -14.96 -53.98
CA PHE A 32 28.15 -14.07 -53.04
C PHE A 32 27.00 -14.76 -52.30
N ILE A 33 26.16 -15.51 -53.00
CA ILE A 33 25.05 -16.28 -52.39
C ILE A 33 25.63 -17.35 -51.45
N LYS A 34 26.63 -18.12 -51.89
CA LYS A 34 27.32 -19.11 -51.04
C LYS A 34 27.91 -18.47 -49.78
N ARG A 35 28.54 -17.30 -49.90
CA ARG A 35 29.17 -16.60 -48.76
C ARG A 35 28.15 -15.98 -47.82
N ARG A 36 27.03 -15.47 -48.34
CA ARG A 36 25.89 -14.99 -47.54
C ARG A 36 25.25 -16.15 -46.78
N ASP A 37 25.00 -17.26 -47.44
CA ASP A 37 24.37 -18.43 -46.84
C ASP A 37 25.33 -19.11 -45.84
N ALA A 38 26.64 -19.11 -46.08
CA ALA A 38 27.66 -19.52 -45.12
C ALA A 38 27.75 -18.58 -43.90
N ALA A 39 27.52 -17.27 -44.06
CA ALA A 39 27.48 -16.34 -42.93
C ALA A 39 26.20 -16.50 -42.08
N ILE A 40 25.07 -16.81 -42.72
CA ILE A 40 23.80 -17.13 -42.06
C ILE A 40 23.90 -18.48 -41.33
N ALA A 41 24.49 -19.49 -41.98
CA ALA A 41 24.77 -20.80 -41.37
C ALA A 41 25.83 -20.70 -40.27
N GLY A 42 26.83 -19.84 -40.42
CA GLY A 42 27.81 -19.54 -39.37
C GLY A 42 27.18 -18.84 -38.16
N LYS A 43 26.14 -18.01 -38.36
CA LYS A 43 25.34 -17.41 -37.27
C LYS A 43 24.50 -18.45 -36.51
N SER A 44 24.09 -19.54 -37.16
CA SER A 44 23.32 -20.63 -36.52
C SER A 44 24.22 -21.75 -35.95
N GLN A 45 25.43 -21.96 -36.50
CA GLN A 45 26.40 -22.94 -36.00
C GLN A 45 27.38 -22.40 -34.94
N SER A 46 27.67 -21.09 -34.91
CA SER A 46 28.49 -20.48 -33.83
C SER A 46 27.77 -20.44 -32.46
N PHE A 47 26.54 -20.92 -32.36
CA PHE A 47 25.88 -21.19 -31.08
C PHE A 47 26.22 -22.57 -30.50
N ALA A 48 26.83 -23.48 -31.28
CA ALA A 48 26.90 -24.90 -30.89
C ALA A 48 28.30 -25.42 -30.52
N THR A 49 29.42 -24.85 -30.99
CA THR A 49 30.73 -25.47 -30.75
C THR A 49 31.89 -24.45 -30.70
N GLU A 50 32.20 -23.91 -29.53
CA GLU A 50 33.51 -23.39 -29.08
C GLU A 50 33.39 -23.12 -27.56
N PRO A 51 34.36 -23.52 -26.70
CA PRO A 51 34.24 -23.48 -25.25
C PRO A 51 34.52 -22.08 -24.72
N THR A 52 33.63 -21.13 -25.03
CA THR A 52 33.63 -19.84 -24.36
C THR A 52 32.90 -19.96 -23.03
N HIS A 53 33.61 -19.58 -21.96
CA HIS A 53 33.13 -19.27 -20.61
C HIS A 53 31.77 -19.86 -20.23
N ARG A 54 31.76 -20.82 -19.27
CA ARG A 54 30.58 -21.30 -18.55
C ARG A 54 29.49 -20.23 -18.48
N ARG A 55 28.57 -20.23 -19.45
CA ARG A 55 27.31 -19.51 -19.33
C ARG A 55 26.56 -20.34 -18.32
N THR A 56 26.64 -19.92 -17.06
CA THR A 56 25.74 -20.38 -16.01
C THR A 56 24.34 -20.36 -16.64
N PRO A 57 23.58 -21.48 -16.61
CA PRO A 57 22.23 -21.46 -17.13
C PRO A 57 21.55 -20.26 -16.49
N ARG A 58 20.97 -19.37 -17.30
CA ARG A 58 20.20 -18.26 -16.77
C ARG A 58 19.05 -18.89 -16.00
N ASN A 59 19.23 -19.04 -14.69
CA ASN A 59 18.19 -19.47 -13.79
C ASN A 59 17.04 -18.50 -14.06
N ASN A 60 15.90 -19.06 -14.48
CA ASN A 60 14.69 -18.27 -14.67
C ASN A 60 14.50 -17.46 -13.38
N ILE A 61 14.51 -16.13 -13.48
CA ILE A 61 14.46 -15.22 -12.33
C ILE A 61 13.16 -15.44 -11.50
N LEU A 62 12.19 -16.16 -12.07
CA LEU A 62 10.92 -16.57 -11.46
C LEU A 62 10.95 -17.97 -10.83
N ALA A 63 12.03 -18.74 -10.97
CA ALA A 63 12.14 -20.07 -10.38
C ALA A 63 12.59 -19.94 -8.92
N ILE A 64 11.62 -20.02 -8.01
CA ILE A 64 11.80 -20.16 -6.56
C ILE A 64 12.82 -21.27 -6.30
N SER A 65 13.90 -20.93 -5.58
CA SER A 65 14.98 -21.87 -5.30
C SER A 65 14.47 -23.05 -4.46
N LYS A 66 15.15 -24.21 -4.51
CA LYS A 66 14.78 -25.36 -3.66
C LYS A 66 14.81 -25.00 -2.17
N GLU A 67 15.70 -24.08 -1.79
CA GLU A 67 15.81 -23.56 -0.42
C GLU A 67 14.64 -22.67 -0.05
N GLU A 68 14.20 -21.78 -0.96
CA GLU A 68 13.04 -20.92 -0.73
C GLU A 68 11.73 -21.72 -0.63
N LYS A 69 11.61 -22.83 -1.38
CA LYS A 69 10.48 -23.77 -1.21
C LYS A 69 10.46 -24.43 0.17
N LYS A 70 11.63 -24.82 0.69
CA LYS A 70 11.75 -25.40 2.04
C LYS A 70 11.41 -24.36 3.10
N ALA A 71 11.95 -23.15 2.98
CA ALA A 71 11.62 -22.04 3.88
C ALA A 71 10.11 -21.74 3.89
N LYS A 72 9.45 -21.68 2.72
CA LYS A 72 7.99 -21.52 2.65
C LYS A 72 7.22 -22.66 3.30
N SER A 73 7.68 -23.90 3.15
CA SER A 73 7.05 -25.05 3.83
C SER A 73 7.22 -24.98 5.35
N GLU A 74 8.39 -24.59 5.85
CA GLU A 74 8.65 -24.42 7.28
C GLU A 74 7.77 -23.30 7.86
N VAL A 75 7.70 -22.15 7.20
CA VAL A 75 6.81 -21.04 7.58
C VAL A 75 5.34 -21.49 7.59
N SER A 76 4.90 -22.27 6.60
CA SER A 76 3.55 -22.83 6.56
C SER A 76 3.28 -23.78 7.73
N THR A 77 4.23 -24.65 8.09
CA THR A 77 4.07 -25.53 9.27
C THR A 77 4.02 -24.75 10.58
N LEU A 78 4.84 -23.70 10.73
CA LEU A 78 4.81 -22.82 11.91
C LEU A 78 3.49 -22.04 11.98
N ARG A 79 2.98 -21.57 10.84
CA ARG A 79 1.65 -20.93 10.74
C ARG A 79 0.56 -21.90 11.19
N ALA A 80 0.56 -23.14 10.70
CA ALA A 80 -0.41 -24.15 11.10
C ALA A 80 -0.34 -24.47 12.61
N GLN A 81 0.86 -24.52 13.20
CA GLN A 81 1.01 -24.71 14.65
C GLN A 81 0.45 -23.53 15.45
N ARG A 82 0.71 -22.29 15.01
CA ARG A 82 0.16 -21.09 15.65
C ARG A 82 -1.36 -21.05 15.56
N ILE A 83 -1.93 -21.38 14.40
CA ILE A 83 -3.39 -21.48 14.21
C ILE A 83 -3.97 -22.49 15.19
N ARG A 84 -3.39 -23.69 15.29
CA ARG A 84 -3.86 -24.72 16.22
C ARG A 84 -3.79 -24.28 17.69
N GLN A 85 -2.71 -23.59 18.10
CA GLN A 85 -2.61 -23.06 19.46
C GLN A 85 -3.69 -22.00 19.74
N ASN A 86 -3.97 -21.13 18.76
CA ASN A 86 -5.02 -20.13 18.86
C ASN A 86 -6.42 -20.78 18.92
N GLU A 87 -6.69 -21.79 18.09
CA GLU A 87 -7.94 -22.57 18.13
C GLU A 87 -8.15 -23.25 19.50
N GLU A 88 -7.10 -23.84 20.07
CA GLU A 88 -7.15 -24.44 21.40
C GLU A 88 -7.41 -23.39 22.50
N ALA A 89 -6.86 -22.19 22.38
CA ALA A 89 -7.12 -21.08 23.29
C ALA A 89 -8.56 -20.59 23.19
N ILE A 90 -9.08 -20.37 21.97
CA ILE A 90 -10.46 -19.98 21.70
C ILE A 90 -11.43 -21.02 22.27
N ARG A 91 -11.16 -22.31 22.08
CA ARG A 91 -12.01 -23.39 22.60
C ARG A 91 -12.06 -23.41 24.13
N LYS A 92 -10.95 -23.12 24.81
CA LYS A 92 -10.93 -23.01 26.29
C LYS A 92 -11.72 -21.79 26.76
N GLU A 93 -11.59 -20.66 26.08
CA GLU A 93 -12.35 -19.46 26.39
C GLU A 93 -13.86 -19.68 26.17
N GLU A 94 -14.26 -20.34 25.08
CA GLU A 94 -15.64 -20.69 24.81
C GLU A 94 -16.23 -21.60 25.91
N GLN A 95 -15.46 -22.58 26.39
CA GLN A 95 -15.88 -23.40 27.54
C GLN A 95 -16.03 -22.58 28.83
N GLN A 96 -15.16 -21.60 29.08
CA GLN A 96 -15.29 -20.71 30.23
C GLN A 96 -16.53 -19.82 30.12
N ARG A 97 -16.78 -19.24 28.94
CA ARG A 97 -17.99 -18.45 28.66
C ARG A 97 -19.25 -19.28 28.82
N ALA A 98 -19.27 -20.53 28.34
CA ALA A 98 -20.40 -21.44 28.52
C ALA A 98 -20.68 -21.73 30.00
N LYS A 99 -19.64 -21.95 30.81
CA LYS A 99 -19.79 -22.12 32.27
C LYS A 99 -20.33 -20.86 32.94
N GLN A 100 -19.78 -19.69 32.60
CA GLN A 100 -20.27 -18.41 33.12
C GLN A 100 -21.73 -18.18 32.74
N HIS A 101 -22.10 -18.48 31.50
CA HIS A 101 -23.47 -18.38 31.02
C HIS A 101 -24.41 -19.33 31.78
N GLN A 102 -24.01 -20.57 32.03
CA GLN A 102 -24.79 -21.51 32.84
C GLN A 102 -24.97 -21.00 34.28
N ILE A 103 -23.93 -20.44 34.89
CA ILE A 103 -24.01 -19.82 36.23
C ILE A 103 -24.96 -18.63 36.21
N LEU A 104 -24.89 -17.77 35.20
CA LEU A 104 -25.80 -16.63 35.05
C LEU A 104 -27.24 -17.08 34.87
N GLN A 105 -27.49 -18.12 34.08
CA GLN A 105 -28.83 -18.71 33.93
C GLN A 105 -29.35 -19.27 35.24
N GLN A 106 -28.51 -19.99 36.02
CA GLN A 106 -28.89 -20.48 37.34
C GLN A 106 -29.21 -19.33 38.30
N LYS A 107 -28.38 -18.28 38.32
CA LYS A 107 -28.62 -17.07 39.12
C LYS A 107 -29.91 -16.36 38.69
N ALA A 108 -30.14 -16.19 37.38
CA ALA A 108 -31.36 -15.60 36.85
C ALA A 108 -32.61 -16.39 37.25
N ALA A 109 -32.56 -17.73 37.17
CA ALA A 109 -33.64 -18.58 37.64
C ALA A 109 -33.91 -18.41 39.14
N ILE A 110 -32.87 -18.23 39.97
CA ILE A 110 -33.01 -17.92 41.39
C ILE A 110 -33.70 -16.57 41.59
N TYR A 111 -33.28 -15.52 40.85
CA TYR A 111 -33.94 -14.21 40.90
C TYR A 111 -35.42 -14.27 40.48
N GLU A 112 -35.75 -15.05 39.43
CA GLU A 112 -37.14 -15.27 39.04
C GLU A 112 -37.96 -15.97 40.12
N ARG A 113 -37.40 -16.96 40.82
CA ARG A 113 -38.05 -17.63 41.96
C ARG A 113 -38.29 -16.66 43.12
N MET A 114 -37.30 -15.82 43.44
CA MET A 114 -37.46 -14.77 44.46
C MET A 114 -38.53 -13.74 44.05
N ALA A 115 -38.57 -13.33 42.79
CA ALA A 115 -39.60 -12.42 42.29
C ALA A 115 -41.01 -13.04 42.35
N LYS A 116 -41.12 -14.36 42.14
CA LYS A 116 -42.36 -15.11 42.32
C LYS A 116 -42.74 -15.22 43.81
N GLY A 117 -41.82 -15.00 44.73
CA GLY A 117 -42.02 -15.07 46.18
C GLY A 117 -41.79 -16.48 46.74
N GLU A 118 -40.94 -17.27 46.10
CA GLU A 118 -40.53 -18.57 46.62
C GLU A 118 -39.39 -18.37 47.64
N ARG A 119 -39.47 -19.05 48.80
CA ARG A 119 -38.40 -19.00 49.82
C ARG A 119 -37.22 -19.86 49.35
N LEU A 120 -36.04 -19.26 49.29
CA LEU A 120 -34.83 -20.00 48.97
C LEU A 120 -34.37 -20.80 50.20
N VAL A 121 -34.01 -22.06 49.98
CA VAL A 121 -33.51 -22.96 51.02
C VAL A 121 -32.09 -23.36 50.63
N TYR A 122 -31.14 -23.27 51.55
CA TYR A 122 -29.78 -23.76 51.33
C TYR A 122 -29.76 -25.30 51.28
N ASP A 123 -28.68 -25.89 50.78
CA ASP A 123 -28.51 -27.35 50.74
C ASP A 123 -28.60 -28.00 52.15
N ASP A 124 -28.34 -27.21 53.20
CA ASP A 124 -28.48 -27.60 54.62
C ASP A 124 -29.93 -27.57 55.14
N GLY A 125 -30.93 -27.31 54.29
CA GLY A 125 -32.35 -27.27 54.66
C GLY A 125 -32.78 -26.03 55.45
N LYS A 126 -31.88 -25.05 55.63
CA LYS A 126 -32.17 -23.78 56.30
C LYS A 126 -32.68 -22.76 55.28
N GLU A 127 -33.74 -22.03 55.64
CA GLU A 127 -34.25 -20.93 54.83
C GLU A 127 -33.19 -19.81 54.72
N ALA A 128 -33.03 -19.25 53.52
CA ALA A 128 -32.16 -18.12 53.29
C ALA A 128 -32.82 -16.85 53.85
N GLU A 129 -32.29 -16.37 54.96
CA GLU A 129 -32.72 -15.13 55.60
C GLU A 129 -32.19 -13.92 54.81
N PHE A 130 -33.09 -13.10 54.30
CA PHE A 130 -32.76 -11.85 53.63
C PHE A 130 -33.06 -10.68 54.57
N LEU A 131 -32.19 -9.66 54.58
CA LEU A 131 -32.42 -8.45 55.37
C LEU A 131 -33.66 -7.65 54.90
N VAL A 132 -34.11 -7.92 53.67
CA VAL A 132 -35.26 -7.26 53.05
C VAL A 132 -36.35 -8.30 52.79
N ASP A 133 -37.57 -8.03 53.28
CA ASP A 133 -38.73 -8.85 53.00
C ASP A 133 -39.22 -8.65 51.56
N PHE A 134 -38.87 -9.54 50.64
CA PHE A 134 -39.33 -9.46 49.25
C PHE A 134 -40.85 -9.59 49.09
N HIS A 135 -41.52 -10.17 50.09
CA HIS A 135 -42.96 -10.36 50.10
C HIS A 135 -43.76 -9.07 50.34
N THR A 136 -43.24 -8.13 51.14
CA THR A 136 -43.90 -6.84 51.37
C THR A 136 -43.84 -5.99 50.11
N LYS A 137 -42.67 -5.94 49.47
CA LYS A 137 -42.45 -5.22 48.20
C LYS A 137 -43.29 -5.77 47.03
N LYS A 138 -43.53 -7.09 46.99
CA LYS A 138 -44.41 -7.69 45.98
C LYS A 138 -45.88 -7.28 46.18
N LYS A 139 -46.36 -7.25 47.43
CA LYS A 139 -47.73 -6.80 47.74
C LYS A 139 -47.93 -5.33 47.35
N GLU A 140 -46.97 -4.49 47.68
CA GLU A 140 -46.98 -3.07 47.30
C GLU A 140 -47.00 -2.88 45.78
N LEU A 141 -46.16 -3.60 45.03
CA LEU A 141 -46.17 -3.55 43.55
C LEU A 141 -47.47 -4.07 42.94
N GLU A 142 -48.09 -5.11 43.51
CA GLU A 142 -49.38 -5.63 43.04
C GLU A 142 -50.52 -4.64 43.33
N GLU A 143 -50.50 -3.98 44.48
CA GLU A 143 -51.42 -2.90 44.82
C GLU A 143 -51.21 -1.69 43.91
N GLU A 144 -49.98 -1.30 43.62
CA GLU A 144 -49.66 -0.25 42.63
C GLU A 144 -50.09 -0.63 41.21
N ALA A 145 -49.91 -1.88 40.79
CA ALA A 145 -50.35 -2.35 39.48
C ALA A 145 -51.89 -2.35 39.36
N ARG A 146 -52.60 -2.69 40.45
CA ARG A 146 -54.07 -2.60 40.53
C ARG A 146 -54.55 -1.14 40.60
N ASN A 147 -53.76 -0.25 41.20
CA ASN A 147 -54.09 1.17 41.37
C ASN A 147 -53.61 2.06 40.22
N LYS A 148 -52.94 1.53 39.18
CA LYS A 148 -52.60 2.27 37.96
C LYS A 148 -53.76 2.25 36.97
N PRO A 149 -54.54 3.34 36.80
CA PRO A 149 -55.43 3.47 35.66
C PRO A 149 -54.61 3.56 34.38
N SER A 150 -55.04 2.85 33.35
CA SER A 150 -54.44 2.88 32.01
C SER A 150 -54.46 4.30 31.45
N THR A 151 -53.32 5.00 31.51
CA THR A 151 -53.13 6.30 30.85
C THR A 151 -51.69 6.45 30.39
N SER A 152 -51.53 6.47 29.08
CA SER A 152 -50.35 6.88 28.32
C SER A 152 -49.93 8.31 28.63
N SER A 153 -48.63 8.56 28.88
CA SER A 153 -47.81 9.61 28.23
C SER A 153 -46.57 10.00 29.06
N GLU A 154 -45.42 9.80 28.45
CA GLU A 154 -44.16 10.56 28.42
C GLU A 154 -43.78 11.65 29.46
N THR A 155 -42.46 11.65 29.71
CA THR A 155 -41.51 12.76 29.99
C THR A 155 -41.08 13.10 31.44
N ASN A 156 -39.79 12.79 31.67
CA ASN A 156 -38.68 13.57 32.27
C ASN A 156 -38.78 14.23 33.66
N GLY A 157 -37.76 13.93 34.49
CA GLY A 157 -37.03 14.97 35.23
C GLY A 157 -36.83 14.76 36.74
N GLU A 158 -35.58 14.44 37.10
CA GLU A 158 -34.90 14.80 38.36
C GLU A 158 -35.13 13.97 39.64
N SER A 159 -34.06 13.27 40.05
CA SER A 159 -33.59 13.36 41.44
C SER A 159 -32.08 13.15 41.50
N ARG A 160 -31.44 13.98 42.32
CA ARG A 160 -30.00 14.17 42.44
C ARG A 160 -29.62 13.90 43.90
N GLY A 161 -28.64 13.02 44.11
CA GLY A 161 -27.83 12.87 45.34
C GLY A 161 -28.51 12.14 46.51
N GLU A 162 -27.86 11.28 47.30
CA GLU A 162 -26.44 11.07 47.59
C GLU A 162 -26.24 9.67 48.23
N GLY A 163 -25.02 9.11 48.22
CA GLY A 163 -24.61 8.13 49.26
C GLY A 163 -23.91 6.83 48.86
N ALA A 164 -22.86 6.90 48.05
CA ALA A 164 -21.61 6.12 48.05
C ALA A 164 -21.55 4.57 48.27
N MET A 165 -20.74 3.94 47.40
CA MET A 165 -19.74 2.89 47.66
C MET A 165 -20.13 1.41 47.41
N PHE A 166 -19.83 0.88 46.22
CA PHE A 166 -18.93 -0.27 45.99
C PHE A 166 -18.96 -0.70 44.50
N THR A 167 -17.77 -0.82 43.91
CA THR A 167 -17.48 -1.11 42.50
C THR A 167 -17.62 -2.59 42.14
N LEU A 168 -18.47 -2.92 41.16
CA LEU A 168 -18.29 -4.05 40.25
C LEU A 168 -18.48 -3.51 38.83
N GLU A 169 -17.58 -3.86 37.91
CA GLU A 169 -17.64 -3.49 36.49
C GLU A 169 -18.99 -3.88 35.88
N SER A 170 -19.92 -2.92 35.83
CA SER A 170 -21.04 -2.94 34.91
C SER A 170 -20.49 -2.96 33.48
N PRO A 171 -21.12 -3.69 32.53
CA PRO A 171 -20.74 -3.58 31.14
C PRO A 171 -20.75 -2.10 30.78
N LEU A 172 -19.68 -1.61 30.13
CA LEU A 172 -19.57 -0.23 29.66
C LEU A 172 -20.88 0.09 28.92
N VAL A 173 -21.78 0.80 29.59
CA VAL A 173 -22.95 1.35 28.93
C VAL A 173 -22.37 2.45 28.08
N VAL A 174 -22.12 2.11 26.81
CA VAL A 174 -21.77 3.09 25.80
C VAL A 174 -23.04 3.91 25.62
N HIS A 175 -23.14 4.98 26.39
CA HIS A 175 -24.18 5.98 26.19
C HIS A 175 -23.99 6.54 24.77
N TYR A 176 -25.11 6.64 24.06
CA TYR A 176 -25.11 7.18 22.71
C TYR A 176 -24.76 8.67 22.77
N ASP A 177 -23.55 9.00 22.32
CA ASP A 177 -23.06 10.37 22.26
C ASP A 177 -23.51 11.01 20.95
N TYR A 178 -24.59 11.79 21.01
CA TYR A 178 -25.16 12.52 19.86
C TYR A 178 -24.15 13.41 19.11
N SER A 179 -23.04 13.76 19.74
CA SER A 179 -21.92 14.49 19.12
C SER A 179 -21.13 13.65 18.12
N GLU A 180 -20.99 12.34 18.34
CA GLU A 180 -20.30 11.43 17.45
C GLU A 180 -21.11 11.14 16.18
N ASP A 181 -22.44 11.04 16.30
CA ASP A 181 -23.30 10.80 15.14
C ASP A 181 -23.29 11.94 14.16
N LYS A 182 -23.12 13.18 14.63
CA LYS A 182 -22.93 14.31 13.72
C LYS A 182 -21.70 14.11 12.82
N GLY A 183 -20.63 13.55 13.35
CA GLY A 183 -19.43 13.20 12.59
C GLY A 183 -19.63 12.03 11.63
N ARG A 184 -20.41 11.02 12.04
CA ARG A 184 -20.72 9.86 11.19
C ARG A 184 -21.71 10.19 10.07
N VAL A 185 -22.72 11.01 10.34
CA VAL A 185 -23.82 11.35 9.42
C VAL A 185 -23.46 12.53 8.51
N PHE A 186 -22.88 13.60 9.06
CA PHE A 186 -22.60 14.84 8.32
C PHE A 186 -21.11 15.07 8.03
N GLY A 187 -20.25 14.12 8.42
CA GLY A 187 -18.80 14.17 8.20
C GLY A 187 -18.03 15.00 9.23
N ALA A 188 -16.70 15.00 9.11
CA ALA A 188 -15.79 15.62 10.07
C ALA A 188 -15.97 17.13 10.26
N SER A 189 -16.62 17.82 9.32
CA SER A 189 -16.93 19.26 9.42
C SER A 189 -18.02 19.60 10.42
N HIS A 190 -18.86 18.63 10.80
CA HIS A 190 -20.01 18.82 11.70
C HIS A 190 -19.78 18.24 13.11
N VAL A 191 -18.63 17.63 13.35
CA VAL A 191 -18.21 17.30 14.71
C VAL A 191 -17.92 18.63 15.41
N PRO A 192 -18.67 19.00 16.47
CA PRO A 192 -18.31 20.17 17.24
C PRO A 192 -16.91 19.91 17.79
N LEU A 193 -15.94 20.75 17.40
CA LEU A 193 -14.65 20.74 18.07
C LEU A 193 -14.96 20.89 19.57
N PRO A 194 -14.37 20.05 20.44
CA PRO A 194 -14.58 20.19 21.86
C PRO A 194 -14.37 21.65 22.22
N THR A 195 -15.36 22.29 22.82
CA THR A 195 -15.25 23.63 23.42
C THR A 195 -14.38 23.52 24.67
N MET A 196 -13.15 23.02 24.48
CA MET A 196 -12.07 23.17 25.42
C MET A 196 -11.59 24.61 25.29
N ASP A 197 -11.16 25.16 26.42
CA ASP A 197 -10.57 26.50 26.53
C ASP A 197 -9.63 26.77 25.36
N GLU A 198 -9.87 27.88 24.63
CA GLU A 198 -9.08 28.25 23.45
C GLU A 198 -7.58 28.31 23.78
N GLU A 199 -7.25 28.68 25.01
CA GLU A 199 -5.90 28.68 25.57
C GLU A 199 -5.27 27.28 25.60
N ALA A 200 -6.01 26.25 26.03
CA ALA A 200 -5.52 24.87 26.05
C ALA A 200 -5.28 24.35 24.63
N ARG A 201 -6.10 24.79 23.66
CA ARG A 201 -5.90 24.49 22.24
C ARG A 201 -4.66 25.19 21.69
N GLU A 202 -4.48 26.47 21.99
CA GLU A 202 -3.28 27.21 21.58
C GLU A 202 -2.00 26.63 22.16
N GLN A 203 -2.02 26.21 23.43
CA GLN A 203 -0.87 25.56 24.08
C GLN A 203 -0.47 24.28 23.34
N LYS A 204 -1.45 23.42 23.01
CA LYS A 204 -1.22 22.22 22.21
C LYS A 204 -0.68 22.52 20.82
N ILE A 205 -1.17 23.58 20.16
CA ILE A 205 -0.66 24.01 18.86
C ILE A 205 0.80 24.49 18.98
N LYS A 206 1.11 25.32 19.98
CA LYS A 206 2.47 25.81 20.25
C LYS A 206 3.44 24.65 20.54
N GLU A 207 3.00 23.66 21.31
CA GLU A 207 3.77 22.44 21.58
C GLU A 207 4.05 21.64 20.29
N LEU A 208 3.04 21.43 19.44
CA LEU A 208 3.21 20.73 18.16
C LEU A 208 4.18 21.46 17.22
N ILE A 209 4.12 22.79 17.17
CA ILE A 209 5.06 23.61 16.38
C ILE A 209 6.48 23.44 16.92
N ALA A 210 6.68 23.51 18.24
CA ALA A 210 7.99 23.30 18.85
C ALA A 210 8.56 21.91 18.52
N MET A 211 7.76 20.84 18.62
CA MET A 211 8.15 19.47 18.25
C MET A 211 8.51 19.34 16.77
N THR A 212 7.80 20.08 15.91
CA THR A 212 8.08 20.13 14.48
C THR A 212 9.42 20.82 14.22
N GLU A 213 9.66 21.97 14.83
CA GLU A 213 10.93 22.69 14.74
C GLU A 213 12.11 21.86 15.24
N GLU A 214 11.97 21.17 16.37
CA GLU A 214 13.00 20.26 16.89
C GLU A 214 13.32 19.14 15.89
N THR A 215 12.30 18.58 15.26
CA THR A 215 12.47 17.54 14.22
C THR A 215 13.21 18.11 13.01
N HIS A 216 12.88 19.34 12.59
CA HIS A 216 13.59 20.03 11.52
C HIS A 216 15.04 20.32 11.88
N ARG A 217 15.34 20.78 13.11
CA ARG A 217 16.71 20.98 13.59
C ARG A 217 17.52 19.68 13.58
N LYS A 218 16.98 18.60 14.14
CA LYS A 218 17.62 17.26 14.12
C LYS A 218 17.81 16.71 12.70
N ARG A 219 16.91 17.04 11.76
CA ARG A 219 17.05 16.66 10.35
C ARG A 219 18.14 17.49 9.67
N ALA A 220 18.21 18.78 9.94
CA ALA A 220 19.23 19.69 9.42
C ALA A 220 20.63 19.32 9.95
N GLU A 221 20.77 19.00 11.24
CA GLU A 221 22.02 18.54 11.83
C GLU A 221 22.52 17.25 11.17
N ARG A 222 21.64 16.25 11.00
CA ARG A 222 21.99 15.00 10.29
C ARG A 222 22.38 15.24 8.84
N LYS A 223 21.69 16.16 8.14
CA LYS A 223 22.05 16.55 6.77
C LYS A 223 23.44 17.21 6.76
N ARG A 224 23.72 18.11 7.70
CA ARG A 224 25.02 18.77 7.81
C ARG A 224 26.16 17.78 8.09
N GLN A 225 25.97 16.85 9.03
CA GLN A 225 26.95 15.80 9.32
C GLN A 225 27.23 14.93 8.09
N ARG A 226 26.18 14.49 7.39
CA ARG A 226 26.34 13.74 6.15
C ARG A 226 27.10 14.53 5.08
N ASN A 227 26.75 15.81 4.89
CA ASN A 227 27.45 16.66 3.92
C ASN A 227 28.93 16.85 4.29
N GLU A 228 29.25 16.97 5.58
CA GLU A 228 30.63 17.08 6.07
C GLU A 228 31.42 15.78 5.83
N GLU A 229 30.85 14.63 6.14
CA GLU A 229 31.44 13.31 5.85
C GLU A 229 31.69 13.10 4.34
N GLU A 230 30.71 13.44 3.51
CA GLU A 230 30.82 13.37 2.05
C GLU A 230 31.89 14.33 1.52
N ALA A 231 31.99 15.54 2.08
CA ALA A 231 33.02 16.52 1.73
C ALA A 231 34.43 16.04 2.12
N GLU A 232 34.59 15.41 3.28
CA GLU A 232 35.86 14.81 3.70
C GLU A 232 36.27 13.63 2.83
N GLU A 233 35.33 12.73 2.51
CA GLU A 233 35.57 11.62 1.59
C GLU A 233 36.00 12.12 0.22
N ARG A 234 35.32 13.15 -0.31
CA ARG A 234 35.69 13.82 -1.56
C ARG A 234 37.07 14.47 -1.48
N ARG A 235 37.41 15.17 -0.38
CA ARG A 235 38.77 15.71 -0.17
C ARG A 235 39.83 14.62 -0.21
N ARG A 236 39.54 13.46 0.40
CA ARG A 236 40.43 12.29 0.37
C ARG A 236 40.57 11.73 -1.05
N LEU A 237 39.48 11.61 -1.80
CA LEU A 237 39.49 11.17 -3.20
C LEU A 237 40.26 12.14 -4.09
N ASN A 238 40.03 13.45 -3.95
CA ASN A 238 40.73 14.49 -4.72
C ASN A 238 42.24 14.47 -4.42
N ARG A 239 42.65 14.19 -3.19
CA ARG A 239 44.08 13.98 -2.85
C ARG A 239 44.68 12.76 -3.56
N VAL A 240 43.92 11.68 -3.72
CA VAL A 240 44.36 10.50 -4.49
C VAL A 240 44.40 10.80 -5.98
N ARG A 241 43.39 11.48 -6.53
CA ARG A 241 43.33 11.88 -7.95
C ARG A 241 44.46 12.82 -8.33
N ALA A 242 44.81 13.79 -7.47
CA ALA A 242 45.95 14.67 -7.67
C ALA A 242 47.27 13.90 -7.75
N ARG A 243 47.45 12.83 -6.97
CA ARG A 243 48.62 11.94 -7.08
C ARG A 243 48.63 11.14 -8.38
N MET A 244 47.47 10.89 -8.96
CA MET A 244 47.30 10.18 -10.23
C MET A 244 47.27 11.11 -11.45
N GLY A 245 47.38 12.43 -11.27
CA GLY A 245 47.33 13.41 -12.35
C GLY A 245 45.94 13.63 -12.96
N LEU A 246 44.86 13.29 -12.24
CA LEU A 246 43.48 13.53 -12.67
C LEU A 246 42.93 14.82 -12.06
N GLU A 247 41.98 15.44 -12.76
CA GLU A 247 41.26 16.62 -12.29
C GLU A 247 40.43 16.32 -11.03
N PRO A 248 40.32 17.30 -10.10
CA PRO A 248 39.52 17.15 -8.89
C PRO A 248 38.03 17.06 -9.25
N ILE A 249 37.28 16.29 -8.46
CA ILE A 249 35.81 16.29 -8.55
C ILE A 249 35.33 17.66 -8.05
N PRO A 250 34.52 18.41 -8.82
CA PRO A 250 33.89 19.64 -8.36
C PRO A 250 33.01 19.36 -7.12
N SER A 251 32.88 20.35 -6.24
CA SER A 251 31.98 20.22 -5.10
C SER A 251 30.54 20.36 -5.58
N SER A 252 29.60 19.65 -4.94
CA SER A 252 28.18 19.76 -5.29
C SER A 252 27.60 21.14 -5.01
N GLU A 253 28.20 21.90 -4.09
CA GLU A 253 27.82 23.30 -3.82
C GLU A 253 28.29 24.23 -4.95
N ASP A 254 29.47 23.97 -5.54
CA ASP A 254 29.93 24.70 -6.73
C ASP A 254 29.11 24.34 -7.97
N GLU A 255 28.65 23.08 -8.11
CA GLU A 255 27.73 22.66 -9.18
C GLU A 255 26.35 23.34 -9.05
N GLU A 256 25.82 23.48 -7.82
CA GLU A 256 24.57 24.21 -7.56
C GLU A 256 24.71 25.73 -7.81
N GLU A 257 25.88 26.32 -7.50
CA GLU A 257 26.17 27.74 -7.80
C GLU A 257 26.37 28.01 -9.31
N GLU A 258 26.96 27.07 -10.06
CA GLU A 258 27.07 27.18 -11.52
C GLU A 258 25.73 26.94 -12.24
N GLU A 259 24.89 26.01 -11.75
CA GLU A 259 23.53 25.83 -12.27
C GLU A 259 22.63 27.04 -11.98
N GLN A 260 22.77 27.68 -10.81
CA GLN A 260 22.02 28.91 -10.49
C GLN A 260 22.49 30.12 -11.33
N LYS A 261 23.78 30.21 -11.68
CA LYS A 261 24.28 31.22 -12.63
C LYS A 261 23.83 30.95 -14.07
N GLY A 262 23.71 29.70 -14.49
CA GLY A 262 23.16 29.32 -15.80
C GLY A 262 21.64 29.53 -15.93
N ALA A 263 20.89 29.39 -14.84
CA ALA A 263 19.43 29.58 -14.83
C ALA A 263 19.00 31.06 -14.74
N ALA A 264 19.86 31.95 -14.23
CA ALA A 264 19.57 33.39 -14.13
C ALA A 264 19.65 34.16 -15.47
N GLU A 265 20.21 33.56 -16.54
CA GLU A 265 20.27 34.18 -17.88
C GLU A 265 19.04 33.86 -18.75
N THR A 266 18.05 33.12 -18.24
CA THR A 266 16.81 32.77 -18.96
C THR A 266 15.54 33.07 -18.16
N THR A 267 15.48 34.22 -17.49
CA THR A 267 14.19 34.79 -17.08
C THR A 267 13.72 35.75 -18.15
N GLU A 268 12.62 35.39 -18.83
CA GLU A 268 11.54 36.24 -19.38
C GLU A 268 10.77 35.44 -20.45
N SER A 269 10.34 34.21 -20.12
CA SER A 269 9.31 33.53 -20.91
C SER A 269 7.94 34.04 -20.47
N ASP A 270 7.39 34.97 -21.24
CA ASP A 270 6.05 35.52 -21.12
C ASP A 270 4.99 34.40 -21.02
N VAL A 271 4.41 34.24 -19.82
CA VAL A 271 3.44 33.20 -19.46
C VAL A 271 2.11 33.39 -20.23
N SER A 272 1.95 34.52 -20.90
CA SER A 272 0.80 34.87 -21.74
C SER A 272 0.79 34.16 -23.11
N ALA A 273 1.90 33.53 -23.51
CA ALA A 273 2.04 32.86 -24.80
C ALA A 273 1.59 31.38 -24.81
N ILE A 274 1.12 30.84 -23.68
CA ILE A 274 0.58 29.48 -23.64
C ILE A 274 -0.80 29.50 -24.30
N PRO A 275 -1.01 28.88 -25.48
CA PRO A 275 -2.31 28.88 -26.12
C PRO A 275 -3.31 28.12 -25.25
N LEU A 276 -4.42 28.78 -24.88
CA LEU A 276 -5.51 28.13 -24.19
C LEU A 276 -6.10 27.01 -25.08
N PRO A 277 -6.50 25.86 -24.51
CA PRO A 277 -7.20 24.84 -25.27
C PRO A 277 -8.53 25.42 -25.80
N PRO A 278 -8.91 25.12 -27.06
CA PRO A 278 -10.13 25.68 -27.64
C PRO A 278 -11.35 25.21 -26.86
N SER A 279 -12.05 26.14 -26.21
CA SER A 279 -13.36 25.92 -25.63
C SER A 279 -14.44 26.14 -26.68
N SER A 280 -15.00 25.06 -27.25
CA SER A 280 -16.42 25.04 -27.66
C SER A 280 -16.90 23.62 -27.98
N PRO A 281 -18.14 23.25 -27.58
CA PRO A 281 -18.67 21.91 -27.76
C PRO A 281 -19.41 21.77 -29.09
N GLU A 282 -18.78 21.20 -30.11
CA GLU A 282 -19.52 20.63 -31.24
C GLU A 282 -18.93 19.28 -31.66
N ALA A 283 -19.71 18.24 -31.38
CA ALA A 283 -19.48 16.87 -31.74
C ALA A 283 -19.40 16.69 -33.26
N LYS A 284 -18.25 16.20 -33.75
CA LYS A 284 -18.19 15.44 -35.00
C LYS A 284 -17.43 14.15 -34.78
N THR A 285 -18.22 13.09 -34.74
CA THR A 285 -17.82 11.68 -34.76
C THR A 285 -16.90 11.41 -35.92
N THR A 286 -15.62 11.15 -35.63
CA THR A 286 -14.71 10.49 -36.57
C THR A 286 -14.09 9.33 -35.82
N LYS A 287 -14.33 8.10 -36.30
CA LYS A 287 -13.88 6.86 -35.70
C LYS A 287 -12.35 6.82 -35.69
N GLU A 288 -11.74 6.90 -34.51
CA GLU A 288 -10.31 6.64 -34.34
C GLU A 288 -10.02 5.13 -34.37
N PRO A 289 -8.89 4.71 -34.96
CA PRO A 289 -8.48 3.32 -35.02
C PRO A 289 -8.06 2.79 -33.64
N GLU A 290 -8.34 1.52 -33.37
CA GLU A 290 -8.00 0.82 -32.12
C GLU A 290 -6.51 1.00 -31.76
N GLN A 291 -6.24 1.88 -30.80
CA GLN A 291 -4.93 2.04 -30.22
C GLN A 291 -4.63 0.80 -29.38
N LYS A 292 -3.75 -0.08 -29.90
CA LYS A 292 -3.11 -1.14 -29.11
C LYS A 292 -2.53 -0.49 -27.86
N LYS A 293 -3.09 -0.83 -26.68
CA LYS A 293 -2.61 -0.36 -25.38
C LYS A 293 -1.10 -0.57 -25.31
N GLN A 294 -0.35 0.51 -25.47
CA GLN A 294 1.09 0.53 -25.22
C GLN A 294 1.27 0.03 -23.80
N ARG A 295 1.91 -1.13 -23.65
CA ARG A 295 2.30 -1.63 -22.33
C ARG A 295 3.35 -0.67 -21.83
N PHE A 296 2.94 0.34 -21.07
CA PHE A 296 3.86 1.23 -20.39
C PHE A 296 4.79 0.34 -19.56
N GLY A 297 6.08 0.31 -19.94
CA GLY A 297 7.11 -0.27 -19.10
C GLY A 297 7.09 0.41 -17.74
N VAL A 298 7.64 -0.27 -16.73
CA VAL A 298 7.80 0.28 -15.37
C VAL A 298 8.39 1.68 -15.49
N ARG A 299 7.62 2.67 -15.00
CA ARG A 299 7.97 4.08 -15.09
C ARG A 299 9.28 4.32 -14.32
N GLU A 300 10.05 5.32 -14.72
CA GLU A 300 11.43 5.46 -14.22
C GLU A 300 11.51 5.64 -12.69
N TRP A 301 10.49 6.25 -12.08
CA TRP A 301 10.35 6.40 -10.62
C TRP A 301 9.70 5.21 -9.90
N ASP A 302 9.24 4.21 -10.65
CA ASP A 302 8.86 2.89 -10.16
C ASP A 302 10.02 1.87 -10.28
N ARG A 303 11.11 2.21 -10.97
CA ARG A 303 12.33 1.39 -10.98
C ARG A 303 12.93 1.38 -9.58
N GLY A 304 13.01 0.20 -8.97
CA GLY A 304 13.52 0.00 -7.60
C GLY A 304 12.45 -0.19 -6.51
N LYS A 305 11.18 0.12 -6.78
CA LYS A 305 10.06 -0.14 -5.83
C LYS A 305 9.60 -1.60 -5.76
N ILE A 306 10.18 -2.47 -6.58
CA ILE A 306 9.87 -3.91 -6.65
C ILE A 306 10.16 -4.62 -5.30
N GLY A 307 11.08 -4.09 -4.49
CA GLY A 307 11.36 -4.60 -3.14
C GLY A 307 10.28 -4.24 -2.12
N CYS A 308 9.76 -3.01 -2.14
CA CYS A 308 8.73 -2.55 -1.19
C CYS A 308 7.36 -3.17 -1.48
N MET A 309 7.10 -3.59 -2.72
CA MET A 309 5.88 -4.33 -3.06
C MET A 309 5.83 -5.73 -2.44
N ARG A 310 6.97 -6.34 -2.06
CA ARG A 310 6.95 -7.67 -1.42
C ARG A 310 6.17 -7.67 -0.11
N TRP A 311 6.35 -6.67 0.74
CA TRP A 311 5.59 -6.56 1.98
C TRP A 311 4.09 -6.37 1.70
N ALA A 312 3.73 -5.54 0.72
CA ALA A 312 2.33 -5.35 0.34
C ALA A 312 1.70 -6.59 -0.31
N GLU A 313 2.48 -7.37 -1.05
CA GLU A 313 2.08 -8.66 -1.61
C GLU A 313 1.96 -9.72 -0.51
N GLU A 314 2.90 -9.77 0.43
CA GLU A 314 2.85 -10.65 1.60
C GLU A 314 1.63 -10.33 2.48
N GLN A 315 1.29 -9.05 2.68
CA GLN A 315 0.04 -8.63 3.34
C GLN A 315 -1.24 -8.93 2.53
N ARG A 316 -1.15 -9.14 1.21
CA ARG A 316 -2.29 -9.59 0.39
C ARG A 316 -2.44 -11.10 0.44
N ASP A 317 -1.33 -11.83 0.40
CA ASP A 317 -1.28 -13.29 0.47
C ASP A 317 -1.58 -13.81 1.91
N GLU A 318 -1.33 -12.99 2.93
CA GLU A 318 -1.71 -13.26 4.32
C GLU A 318 -3.22 -13.09 4.57
N ARG A 319 -3.92 -12.26 3.77
CA ARG A 319 -5.38 -12.09 3.89
C ARG A 319 -6.12 -13.33 3.42
N GLU A 320 -7.19 -13.68 4.13
CA GLU A 320 -8.07 -14.79 3.77
C GLU A 320 -8.76 -14.50 2.42
N ASP A 321 -8.92 -15.53 1.59
CA ASP A 321 -9.58 -15.43 0.27
C ASP A 321 -11.03 -14.92 0.36
N GLU A 322 -11.64 -15.00 1.56
CA GLU A 322 -12.95 -14.44 1.88
C GLU A 322 -13.00 -12.89 1.79
N PHE A 323 -11.84 -12.23 1.83
CA PHE A 323 -11.71 -10.78 1.71
C PHE A 323 -11.18 -10.33 0.33
N ALA A 324 -10.92 -11.28 -0.57
CA ALA A 324 -10.63 -10.97 -1.96
C ALA A 324 -11.91 -10.47 -2.65
N PRO A 325 -11.84 -9.47 -3.54
CA PRO A 325 -13.01 -9.08 -4.31
C PRO A 325 -13.51 -10.30 -5.12
N PRO A 326 -14.83 -10.48 -5.29
CA PRO A 326 -15.38 -11.61 -6.02
C PRO A 326 -14.66 -11.82 -7.35
N SER A 327 -14.36 -13.08 -7.68
CA SER A 327 -13.65 -13.48 -8.91
C SER A 327 -14.27 -12.89 -10.18
N PHE A 328 -15.56 -12.56 -10.13
CA PHE A 328 -16.31 -11.85 -11.16
C PHE A 328 -15.68 -10.52 -11.63
N TYR A 329 -14.97 -9.79 -10.76
CA TYR A 329 -14.32 -8.52 -11.12
C TYR A 329 -13.05 -8.71 -11.97
N TYR A 330 -12.45 -9.89 -11.93
CA TYR A 330 -11.32 -10.26 -12.78
C TYR A 330 -11.89 -11.07 -13.95
N GLY A 331 -12.27 -10.39 -15.03
CA GLY A 331 -12.89 -11.04 -16.18
C GLY A 331 -12.14 -12.30 -16.63
N GLU A 332 -12.90 -13.39 -16.80
CA GLU A 332 -12.45 -14.75 -17.18
C GLU A 332 -11.71 -14.84 -18.53
N GLU A 333 -11.48 -13.71 -19.23
CA GLU A 333 -10.87 -13.68 -20.55
C GLU A 333 -9.37 -14.01 -20.58
N ASN A 334 -8.68 -14.05 -19.43
CA ASN A 334 -7.25 -14.36 -19.38
C ASN A 334 -6.90 -15.81 -19.04
N ASP A 335 -7.86 -16.63 -18.61
CA ASP A 335 -7.61 -18.05 -18.28
C ASP A 335 -7.73 -19.00 -19.48
N GLY A 336 -8.09 -18.48 -20.66
CA GLY A 336 -8.26 -19.26 -21.89
C GLY A 336 -6.97 -19.63 -22.65
N ARG A 337 -5.77 -19.29 -22.15
CA ARG A 337 -4.50 -19.59 -22.87
C ARG A 337 -3.72 -20.74 -22.27
N GLY A 338 -4.20 -21.96 -22.55
CA GLY A 338 -3.26 -23.07 -22.76
C GLY A 338 -3.70 -24.43 -22.26
N LYS A 339 -4.39 -25.21 -23.11
CA LYS A 339 -4.24 -26.67 -23.20
C LYS A 339 -4.51 -27.17 -24.63
N LYS A 340 -3.57 -26.98 -25.56
CA LYS A 340 -3.55 -27.82 -26.78
C LYS A 340 -3.04 -29.20 -26.38
N LYS A 341 -3.97 -30.14 -26.17
CA LYS A 341 -3.67 -31.57 -26.07
C LYS A 341 -2.96 -32.00 -27.36
N ARG A 342 -1.72 -32.48 -27.24
CA ARG A 342 -1.09 -33.29 -28.28
C ARG A 342 -1.82 -34.63 -28.29
N LYS A 343 -2.53 -34.93 -29.37
CA LYS A 343 -3.12 -36.23 -29.62
C LYS A 343 -2.01 -37.08 -30.26
N ASN A 344 -1.75 -38.25 -29.67
CA ASN A 344 -0.97 -39.32 -30.29
C ASN A 344 -1.70 -39.85 -31.52
#